data_AF-A0A5J5B647-F1
#
_entry.id   AF-A0A5J5B647-F1
#
_cell.length_a   1.000
_cell.length_b   1.000
_cell.length_c   1.000
_cell.angle_alpha   90.00
_cell.angle_beta   90.00
_cell.angle_gamma   90.00
#
_symmetry.space_group_name_H-M   'P 1'
#
loop_
_entity.id
_entity.type
_entity.pdbx_description
1 polymer ?
#
loop_
_entity_poly.entity_id
_entity_poly.type
_entity_poly.pdbx_seq_one_letter_code
_entity_poly.pdbx_strand_id
1 'polypeptide(L)'
;MANDAAFRSSMVWLAAIVLLIGLYTQSFKKMLGTYLFGILAIAGVLLPDWEFFDRDVSHWCSPLYVDDMASLSAHKSTPTRFRFYPVRLVVYSAVYGFALYKWCIFISN
;
A
#
# COMPACT_ATOMS: atom_id res chain seq x y z
N MET A 1 -0.32 0.32 17.18
CA MET A 1 -0.57 1.74 17.49
C MET A 1 -0.34 2.66 16.29
N ALA A 2 0.86 2.73 15.68
CA ALA A 2 1.10 3.60 14.52
C ALA A 2 0.28 3.21 13.27
N ASN A 3 0.17 1.90 13.01
CA ASN A 3 -0.57 1.36 11.86
C ASN A 3 -2.07 1.65 11.96
N ASP A 4 -2.62 1.70 13.17
CA ASP A 4 -4.03 1.97 13.43
C ASP A 4 -4.42 3.41 13.06
N ALA A 5 -3.53 4.36 13.34
CA ALA A 5 -3.71 5.77 12.98
C ALA A 5 -3.61 5.98 11.46
N ALA A 6 -2.62 5.35 10.82
CA ALA A 6 -2.46 5.38 9.36
C ALA A 6 -3.70 4.78 8.66
N PHE A 7 -4.18 3.63 9.13
CA PHE A 7 -5.40 2.99 8.60
C PHE A 7 -6.61 3.91 8.70
N ARG A 8 -6.89 4.45 9.90
CA ARG A 8 -8.03 5.36 10.10
C ARG A 8 -7.93 6.59 9.21
N SER A 9 -6.75 7.21 9.11
CA SER A 9 -6.55 8.37 8.24
C SER A 9 -6.80 8.03 6.77
N SER A 10 -6.33 6.87 6.31
CA SER A 10 -6.54 6.42 4.93
C SER A 10 -8.01 6.14 4.60
N MET A 11 -8.78 5.57 5.55
CA MET A 11 -10.23 5.36 5.38
C MET A 11 -10.98 6.69 5.30
N VAL A 12 -10.61 7.68 6.11
CA VAL A 12 -11.23 9.02 6.06
C VAL A 12 -10.95 9.69 4.72
N TRP A 13 -9.71 9.62 4.24
CA TRP A 13 -9.35 10.11 2.91
C TRP A 13 -10.08 9.38 1.79
N LEU A 14 -10.21 8.06 1.89
CA LEU A 14 -10.97 7.28 0.93
C LEU A 14 -12.44 7.72 0.88
N ALA A 15 -13.08 7.91 2.04
CA ALA A 15 -14.44 8.39 2.11
C ALA A 15 -14.60 9.76 1.43
N ALA A 16 -13.66 10.69 1.67
CA ALA A 16 -13.66 12.00 1.03
C ALA A 16 -13.53 11.90 -0.51
N ILE A 17 -12.65 11.05 -1.02
CA ILE A 17 -12.46 10.83 -2.46
C ILE A 17 -13.70 10.22 -3.11
N VAL A 18 -14.30 9.21 -2.45
CA VAL A 18 -15.51 8.55 -2.92
C VAL A 18 -16.68 9.55 -3.00
N LEU A 19 -16.83 10.42 -1.99
CA LEU A 19 -17.83 11.48 -2.01
C LEU A 19 -17.57 12.50 -3.12
N LEU A 20 -16.33 12.95 -3.30
CA LEU A 20 -15.96 13.89 -4.35
C LEU A 20 -16.31 13.33 -5.75
N ILE A 21 -16.01 12.06 -6.00
CA ILE A 21 -16.33 11.41 -7.27
C ILE A 21 -17.82 11.17 -7.45
N GLY A 22 -18.52 10.84 -6.36
CA GLY A 22 -19.98 10.78 -6.33
C GLY A 22 -20.61 12.12 -6.73
N LEU A 23 -20.12 13.23 -6.16
CA LEU A 23 -20.58 14.58 -6.48
C LEU A 23 -20.25 14.98 -7.92
N TYR A 24 -19.04 14.68 -8.39
CA TYR A 24 -18.59 15.02 -9.74
C TYR A 24 -19.35 14.24 -10.82
N THR A 25 -19.53 12.94 -10.61
CA THR A 25 -20.05 12.04 -11.66
C THR A 25 -21.52 11.67 -11.51
N GLN A 26 -22.14 12.02 -10.38
CA GLN A 26 -23.56 11.76 -10.05
C GLN A 26 -23.99 10.30 -10.29
N SER A 27 -23.04 9.36 -10.24
CA SER A 27 -23.23 7.96 -10.60
C SER A 27 -22.73 7.04 -9.50
N PHE A 28 -23.65 6.26 -8.92
CA PHE A 28 -23.35 5.27 -7.89
C PHE A 28 -22.37 4.19 -8.37
N LYS A 29 -22.38 3.84 -9.67
CA LYS A 29 -21.46 2.83 -10.22
C LYS A 29 -20.01 3.28 -10.11
N LYS A 30 -19.73 4.55 -10.42
CA LYS A 30 -18.38 5.13 -10.36
C LYS A 30 -17.92 5.36 -8.91
N MET A 31 -18.87 5.67 -8.04
CA MET A 31 -18.65 5.76 -6.59
C MET A 31 -18.25 4.39 -6.00
N LEU A 32 -18.99 3.32 -6.32
CA LEU A 32 -18.68 1.97 -5.86
C LEU A 32 -17.34 1.46 -6.40
N GLY A 33 -17.06 1.70 -7.69
CA GLY A 33 -15.77 1.32 -8.28
C GLY A 33 -14.59 2.01 -7.60
N THR A 34 -14.74 3.29 -7.25
CA THR A 34 -13.72 4.04 -6.51
C THR A 34 -13.52 3.51 -5.10
N TYR A 35 -14.60 3.16 -4.40
CA TYR A 35 -14.52 2.58 -3.08
C TYR A 35 -13.75 1.26 -3.09
N LEU A 36 -14.12 0.33 -3.98
CA LEU A 36 -13.44 -0.96 -4.12
C LEU A 36 -11.97 -0.79 -4.50
N PHE A 37 -11.68 0.11 -5.45
CA PHE A 37 -10.32 0.43 -5.84
C PHE A 37 -9.50 0.94 -4.65
N GLY A 38 -10.05 1.89 -3.88
CA GLY A 38 -9.35 2.45 -2.72
C GLY A 38 -9.15 1.46 -1.58
N ILE A 39 -10.11 0.56 -1.32
CA ILE A 39 -9.95 -0.53 -0.35
C ILE A 39 -8.80 -1.44 -0.77
N LEU A 40 -8.75 -1.87 -2.04
CA LEU A 40 -7.67 -2.69 -2.57
C LEU A 40 -6.32 -1.97 -2.49
N ALA A 41 -6.32 -0.66 -2.77
CA ALA A 41 -5.12 0.14 -2.72
C ALA A 41 -4.56 0.22 -1.29
N ILE A 42 -5.41 0.57 -0.32
CA ILE A 42 -5.05 0.61 1.10
C ILE A 42 -4.59 -0.79 1.56
N ALA A 43 -5.32 -1.83 1.18
CA ALA A 43 -5.01 -3.19 1.56
C ALA A 43 -3.61 -3.60 1.07
N GLY A 44 -3.28 -3.35 -0.20
CA GLY A 44 -1.94 -3.64 -0.74
C GLY A 44 -0.81 -2.83 -0.11
N VAL A 45 -1.10 -1.71 0.56
CA VAL A 45 -0.11 -0.90 1.29
C VAL A 45 -0.04 -1.24 2.79
N LEU A 46 -1.12 -1.74 3.40
CA LEU A 46 -1.18 -1.93 4.84
C LEU A 46 -1.08 -3.38 5.31
N LEU A 47 -1.54 -4.34 4.49
CA LEU A 47 -1.48 -5.76 4.82
C LEU A 47 -0.10 -6.40 4.68
N PRO A 48 0.75 -6.04 3.70
CA PRO A 48 2.03 -6.72 3.57
C PRO A 48 2.88 -6.49 4.81
N ASP A 49 3.44 -7.58 5.33
CA ASP A 49 4.40 -7.49 6.41
C ASP A 49 5.69 -6.84 5.88
N TRP A 50 5.81 -5.53 6.11
CA TRP A 50 6.92 -4.76 5.61
C TRP A 50 8.26 -5.16 6.21
N GLU A 51 8.26 -5.73 7.41
CA GLU A 51 9.47 -6.16 8.08
C GLU A 51 10.03 -7.42 7.42
N PHE A 52 9.17 -8.30 6.91
CA PHE A 52 9.58 -9.46 6.11
C PHE A 52 10.29 -9.05 4.80
N PHE A 53 9.72 -8.08 4.07
CA PHE A 53 10.25 -7.64 2.77
C PHE A 53 11.46 -6.70 2.85
N ASP A 54 11.86 -6.30 4.06
CA ASP A 54 13.06 -5.49 4.30
C ASP A 54 14.36 -6.27 4.06
N ARG A 55 14.26 -7.61 3.98
CA ARG A 55 15.34 -8.54 3.67
C ARG A 55 15.77 -8.45 2.20
N ASP A 56 17.00 -8.88 1.93
CA ASP A 56 17.51 -8.99 0.57
C ASP A 56 16.63 -9.94 -0.26
N VAL A 57 16.40 -9.58 -1.54
CA VAL A 57 15.42 -10.23 -2.43
C VAL A 57 15.70 -11.73 -2.61
N SER A 58 16.98 -12.14 -2.54
CA SER A 58 17.39 -13.54 -2.59
C SER A 58 16.82 -14.39 -1.45
N HIS A 59 16.50 -13.77 -0.31
CA HIS A 59 16.00 -14.44 0.88
C HIS A 59 14.48 -14.39 1.03
N TRP A 60 13.74 -13.73 0.11
CA TRP A 60 12.28 -13.65 0.18
C TRP A 60 11.60 -15.03 0.10
N CYS A 61 12.23 -16.00 -0.58
CA CYS A 61 11.72 -17.36 -0.70
C CYS A 61 12.31 -18.32 0.35
N SER A 62 13.14 -17.83 1.27
CA SER A 62 13.75 -18.66 2.32
C SER A 62 12.89 -18.63 3.59
N PRO A 63 12.72 -19.77 4.29
CA PRO A 63 11.98 -19.81 5.54
C PRO A 63 12.69 -18.97 6.61
N LEU A 64 11.88 -18.33 7.44
CA LEU A 64 12.31 -17.35 8.44
C LEU A 64 12.06 -17.91 9.84
N TYR A 65 13.11 -18.06 10.65
CA TYR A 65 12.99 -18.55 12.03
C TYR A 65 12.73 -17.38 12.99
N VAL A 66 11.94 -17.62 14.03
CA VAL A 66 11.47 -16.59 14.98
C VAL A 66 12.65 -15.95 15.75
N ASP A 67 13.72 -16.70 16.01
CA ASP A 67 14.93 -16.18 16.65
C ASP A 67 15.68 -15.15 15.79
N ASP A 68 15.60 -15.27 14.46
CA ASP A 68 16.22 -14.33 13.53
C ASP A 68 15.47 -12.99 13.44
N MET A 69 14.18 -12.96 13.79
CA MET A 69 13.37 -11.73 13.79
C MET A 69 13.75 -10.80 14.95
N ALA A 70 14.06 -11.36 16.12
CA ALA A 70 14.51 -10.59 17.28
C ALA A 70 15.90 -9.97 17.05
N SER A 71 16.80 -10.70 16.38
CA SER A 71 18.15 -10.23 16.06
C SER A 71 18.15 -9.15 14.95
N LEU A 72 17.30 -9.30 13.91
CA LEU A 72 17.09 -8.25 12.90
C LEU A 72 16.57 -6.95 13.54
N SER A 73 15.62 -7.07 14.47
CA SER A 73 15.04 -5.93 15.18
C SER A 73 16.05 -5.22 16.08
N ALA A 74 16.99 -5.96 16.69
CA ALA A 74 18.07 -5.41 17.50
C ALA A 74 19.15 -4.67 16.67
N HIS A 75 19.38 -5.10 15.42
CA HIS A 75 20.33 -4.46 14.50
C HIS A 75 19.85 -3.12 13.89
N LYS A 76 18.60 -2.75 14.15
CA LYS A 76 17.94 -1.50 13.73
C LYS A 76 18.54 -0.23 14.36
N SER A 77 19.51 -0.38 15.28
CA SER A 77 20.23 0.71 15.94
C SER A 77 21.23 1.46 15.04
N THR A 78 21.47 1.00 13.81
CA THR A 78 22.32 1.70 12.84
C THR A 78 21.47 2.44 11.81
N PRO A 79 21.44 3.78 11.79
CA PRO A 79 20.66 4.55 10.83
C PRO A 79 21.37 4.49 9.48
N THR A 80 21.14 3.44 8.70
CA THR A 80 21.57 3.38 7.30
C THR A 80 20.62 4.23 6.47
N ARG A 81 20.95 5.52 6.46
CA ARG A 81 20.63 6.55 5.46
C ARG A 81 20.11 5.95 4.15
N PHE A 82 18.80 6.05 3.94
CA PHE A 82 18.11 5.76 2.68
C PHE A 82 18.49 4.42 2.02
N ARG A 83 18.11 3.30 2.65
CA ARG A 83 18.07 2.01 1.97
C ARG A 83 16.95 2.07 0.91
N PHE A 84 17.32 2.45 -0.31
CA PHE A 84 16.42 2.42 -1.45
C PHE A 84 16.04 0.95 -1.70
N TYR A 85 14.74 0.64 -1.67
CA TYR A 85 14.19 -0.66 -2.05
C TYR A 85 13.66 -0.56 -3.49
N PRO A 86 14.53 -0.57 -4.52
CA PRO A 86 14.15 -0.30 -5.90
C PRO A 86 13.09 -1.28 -6.39
N VAL A 87 13.16 -2.55 -5.99
CA VAL A 87 12.18 -3.58 -6.37
C VAL A 87 10.79 -3.25 -5.84
N ARG A 88 10.69 -2.87 -4.56
CA ARG A 88 9.43 -2.49 -3.92
C ARG A 88 8.80 -1.27 -4.60
N LEU A 89 9.62 -0.27 -4.92
CA LEU A 89 9.19 0.94 -5.61
C LEU A 89 8.73 0.64 -7.04
N VAL A 90 9.46 -0.20 -7.78
CA VAL A 90 9.09 -0.63 -9.14
C VAL A 90 7.76 -1.39 -9.10
N VAL A 91 7.60 -2.36 -8.19
CA VAL A 91 6.35 -3.13 -8.05
C VAL A 91 5.18 -2.20 -7.74
N TYR A 92 5.33 -1.23 -6.83
CA TYR A 92 4.24 -0.29 -6.57
C TYR A 92 3.94 0.61 -7.75
N SER A 93 4.96 1.22 -8.33
CA SER A 93 4.76 2.13 -9.45
C SER A 93 4.05 1.43 -10.61
N ALA A 94 4.40 0.17 -10.89
CA ALA A 94 3.74 -0.63 -11.92
C ALA A 94 2.30 -0.99 -11.54
N VAL A 95 2.07 -1.60 -10.37
CA VAL A 95 0.74 -2.09 -9.97
C VAL A 95 -0.21 -0.93 -9.70
N TYR A 96 0.18 0.02 -8.84
CA TYR A 96 -0.66 1.17 -8.51
C TYR A 96 -0.78 2.13 -9.68
N GLY A 97 0.27 2.35 -10.47
CA GLY A 97 0.21 3.21 -11.65
C GLY A 97 -0.74 2.65 -12.71
N PHE A 98 -0.63 1.36 -13.02
CA PHE A 98 -1.56 0.71 -13.95
C PHE A 98 -3.00 0.72 -13.43
N ALA A 99 -3.19 0.42 -12.14
CA ALA A 99 -4.52 0.39 -11.54
C ALA A 99 -5.15 1.80 -11.49
N LEU A 100 -4.37 2.84 -11.17
CA LEU A 100 -4.79 4.25 -11.26
C LEU A 100 -5.16 4.64 -12.68
N TYR A 101 -4.35 4.27 -13.68
CA TYR A 101 -4.64 4.53 -15.09
C TYR A 101 -5.99 3.94 -15.51
N LYS A 102 -6.23 2.66 -15.16
CA LYS A 102 -7.51 1.99 -15.44
C LYS A 102 -8.68 2.65 -14.73
N TRP A 103 -8.48 3.07 -13.48
CA TRP A 103 -9.49 3.78 -12.70
C TRP A 103 -9.82 5.17 -13.30
N CYS A 104 -8.82 5.94 -13.74
CA CYS A 104 -9.03 7.22 -14.42
C CYS A 104 -9.86 7.05 -15.69
N ILE A 105 -9.57 6.03 -16.51
CA ILE A 105 -10.39 5.71 -17.70
C ILE A 105 -11.84 5.39 -17.30
N PHE A 106 -12.02 4.58 -16.26
CA PHE A 106 -13.35 4.20 -15.77
C PHE A 106 -14.17 5.39 -15.26
N ILE A 107 -13.53 6.39 -14.64
CA ILE A 107 -14.22 7.62 -14.22
C ILE A 107 -14.55 8.50 -15.43
N SER A 108 -13.62 8.62 -16.37
CA SER A 108 -13.76 9.49 -17.55
C SER A 108 -14.79 8.99 -18.57
N ASN A 109 -15.08 7.69 -18.58
CA ASN A 109 -16.06 7.07 -19.49
C ASN A 109 -17.40 6.90 -18.78
#